data_AF-A0A445ATP5-F1
#
_entry.id   AF-A0A445ATP5-F1
#
_cell.length_a   1.000
_cell.length_b   1.000
_cell.length_c   1.000
_cell.angle_alpha   90.00
_cell.angle_beta   90.00
_cell.angle_gamma   90.00
#
_symmetry.space_group_name_H-M   'P 1'
#
loop_
_entity.id
_entity.type
_entity.pdbx_description
1 polymer ?
#
loop_
_entity_poly.entity_id
_entity_poly.type
_entity_poly.pdbx_seq_one_letter_code
_entity_poly.pdbx_strand_id
1 'polypeptide(L)'
;MKGGEIDVGETIAKNIINIAEGVQKDSWLGYPSTILRLCEEAGVPLKEFDDTEIISPGKPITKRLMEYVTMVQLERQPLARRKRRKEARQREEQEEREQQEDREEPSALSVNQLQAALEGISGQYSKIQRSQDEQAQQQRDLWQLMDQQRGTQAQWMDQQRKYQTHMMELQQEQYTKMYEAINNSTTEYERSMNKVIQEQFQLRKEQAQQRELLQRMDDRQDKLYREFNENRMFKEARHRDRIEYDMCTQEKLSYICGTLPVLNSKIQTFNEAHKVLEEQEISRVKFNIERLKDKMVSSGIWRKMEEG
;
A
#
# COMPACT_ATOMS: atom_id res chain seq x y z
N MET A 1 37.42 -0.50 -15.10
CA MET A 1 36.33 -0.82 -16.05
C MET A 1 35.69 0.50 -16.45
N LYS A 2 35.65 0.82 -17.76
CA LYS A 2 35.01 2.04 -18.26
C LYS A 2 33.52 1.90 -18.00
N GLY A 3 32.98 2.68 -17.07
CA GLY A 3 31.53 2.75 -16.83
C GLY A 3 30.88 3.36 -18.06
N GLY A 4 30.23 2.52 -18.86
CA GLY A 4 29.34 2.99 -19.90
C GLY A 4 28.19 3.74 -19.23
N GLU A 5 27.92 4.94 -19.70
CA GLU A 5 26.77 5.74 -19.29
C GLU A 5 25.52 4.97 -19.73
N ILE A 6 24.83 4.36 -18.78
CA ILE A 6 23.58 3.63 -19.04
C ILE A 6 22.50 4.69 -19.18
N ASP A 7 21.99 4.89 -20.39
CA ASP A 7 20.80 5.70 -20.60
C ASP A 7 19.59 4.94 -20.05
N VAL A 8 19.23 5.31 -18.83
CA VAL A 8 18.10 4.74 -18.09
C VAL A 8 16.80 4.95 -18.86
N GLY A 9 16.67 6.05 -19.62
CA GLY A 9 15.49 6.32 -20.44
C GLY A 9 15.34 5.33 -21.59
N GLU A 10 16.44 5.03 -22.30
CA GLU A 10 16.44 4.08 -23.42
C GLU A 10 16.14 2.64 -22.94
N THR A 11 16.62 2.29 -21.74
CA THR A 11 16.38 0.97 -21.13
C THR A 11 14.91 0.79 -20.74
N ILE A 12 14.28 1.84 -20.23
CA ILE A 12 12.87 1.84 -19.86
C ILE A 12 11.99 1.73 -21.12
N ALA A 13 12.30 2.49 -22.18
CA ALA A 13 11.57 2.43 -23.44
C ALA A 13 11.59 1.03 -24.07
N LYS A 14 12.77 0.40 -24.14
CA LYS A 14 12.92 -0.96 -24.68
C LYS A 14 12.11 -1.99 -23.89
N ASN A 15 12.05 -1.85 -22.57
CA ASN A 15 11.25 -2.75 -21.75
C ASN A 15 9.74 -2.55 -21.96
N ILE A 16 9.27 -1.31 -22.10
CA ILE A 16 7.84 -1.03 -22.37
C ILE A 16 7.45 -1.63 -23.72
N ILE A 17 8.28 -1.46 -24.76
CA ILE A 17 8.03 -2.01 -26.10
C ILE A 17 8.03 -3.54 -26.07
N ASN A 18 9.03 -4.18 -25.44
CA ASN A 18 9.10 -5.65 -25.34
C ASN A 18 7.88 -6.24 -24.63
N ILE A 19 7.38 -5.56 -23.59
CA ILE A 19 6.18 -5.98 -22.87
C ILE A 19 4.96 -5.80 -23.77
N ALA A 20 4.86 -4.70 -24.50
CA ALA A 20 3.73 -4.45 -25.39
C ALA A 20 3.67 -5.42 -26.59
N GLU A 21 4.82 -5.82 -27.15
CA GLU A 21 4.90 -6.82 -28.22
C GLU A 21 4.57 -8.24 -27.74
N GLY A 22 4.84 -8.55 -26.47
CA GLY A 22 4.54 -9.84 -25.84
C GLY A 22 3.09 -10.03 -25.41
N VAL A 23 2.28 -8.95 -25.39
CA VAL A 23 0.88 -8.99 -24.94
C VAL A 23 -0.04 -9.13 -26.16
N GLN A 24 -1.08 -9.97 -26.05
CA GLN A 24 -2.07 -10.18 -27.12
C GLN A 24 -2.64 -8.85 -27.64
N LYS A 25 -2.81 -8.74 -28.96
CA LYS A 25 -3.19 -7.51 -29.70
C LYS A 25 -4.53 -6.89 -29.27
N ASP A 26 -5.33 -7.62 -28.49
CA ASP A 26 -6.63 -7.16 -27.95
C ASP A 26 -6.52 -6.60 -26.52
N SER A 27 -5.32 -6.62 -25.94
CA SER A 27 -5.05 -6.04 -24.63
C SER A 27 -4.77 -4.54 -24.75
N TRP A 28 -5.23 -3.80 -23.74
CA TRP A 28 -5.07 -2.36 -23.63
C TRP A 28 -3.61 -1.87 -23.72
N LEU A 29 -2.65 -2.75 -23.36
CA LEU A 29 -1.20 -2.50 -23.41
C LEU A 29 -0.57 -2.70 -24.81
N GLY A 30 -1.26 -3.37 -25.74
CA GLY A 30 -0.81 -3.54 -27.11
C GLY A 30 -1.15 -2.36 -28.03
N TYR A 31 -1.95 -1.39 -27.55
CA TYR A 31 -2.30 -0.21 -28.34
C TYR A 31 -1.14 0.80 -28.36
N PRO A 32 -0.71 1.25 -29.56
CA PRO A 32 0.36 2.24 -29.70
C PRO A 32 0.12 3.54 -28.91
N SER A 33 -1.13 3.96 -28.77
CA SER A 33 -1.51 5.14 -27.97
C SER A 33 -1.20 4.97 -26.47
N THR A 34 -1.35 3.76 -25.94
CA THR A 34 -1.09 3.45 -24.53
C THR A 34 0.41 3.41 -24.28
N ILE A 35 1.17 2.82 -25.20
CA ILE A 35 2.64 2.76 -25.13
C ILE A 35 3.24 4.17 -25.16
N LEU A 36 2.77 5.03 -26.07
CA LEU A 36 3.25 6.42 -26.16
C LEU A 36 2.99 7.22 -24.88
N ARG A 37 1.79 7.08 -24.29
CA ARG A 37 1.47 7.74 -23.02
C ARG A 37 2.36 7.26 -21.87
N LEU A 38 2.65 5.96 -21.81
CA LEU A 38 3.54 5.39 -20.78
C LEU A 38 4.99 5.90 -20.93
N CYS A 39 5.47 6.06 -22.17
CA CYS A 39 6.79 6.64 -22.41
C CYS A 39 6.85 8.14 -22.07
N GLU A 40 5.76 8.88 -22.32
CA GLU A 40 5.63 10.30 -21.95
C GLU A 40 5.57 10.49 -20.42
N GLU A 41 4.78 9.67 -19.72
CA GLU A 41 4.72 9.65 -18.25
C GLU A 41 6.05 9.25 -17.61
N ALA A 42 6.85 8.42 -18.29
CA ALA A 42 8.19 8.03 -17.86
C ALA A 42 9.29 9.07 -18.20
N GLY A 43 8.94 10.18 -18.85
CA GLY A 43 9.87 11.27 -19.17
C GLY A 43 10.94 10.90 -20.21
N VAL A 44 10.67 9.90 -21.06
CA VAL A 44 11.63 9.45 -22.07
C VAL A 44 11.57 10.37 -23.29
N PRO A 45 12.71 10.95 -23.75
CA PRO A 45 12.74 11.79 -24.94
C PRO A 45 12.50 10.95 -26.20
N LEU A 46 11.29 11.03 -26.75
CA LEU A 46 10.82 10.30 -27.94
C LEU A 46 11.41 10.88 -29.24
N LYS A 47 12.75 10.88 -29.39
CA LYS A 47 13.44 11.35 -30.61
C LYS A 47 13.33 10.37 -31.79
N GLU A 48 12.76 9.19 -31.61
CA GLU A 48 12.56 8.19 -32.69
C GLU A 48 11.14 8.20 -33.30
N PHE A 49 10.28 9.14 -32.90
CA PHE A 49 8.87 9.22 -33.34
C PHE A 49 8.58 10.42 -34.27
N ASP A 50 9.58 10.89 -35.03
CA ASP A 50 9.48 12.07 -35.91
C ASP A 50 8.45 11.93 -37.07
N ASP A 51 7.83 10.76 -37.27
CA ASP A 51 6.75 10.55 -38.24
C ASP A 51 5.34 10.65 -37.63
N THR A 52 5.18 11.36 -36.51
CA THR A 52 3.89 11.47 -35.80
C THR A 52 3.29 12.87 -35.93
N GLU A 53 2.61 13.16 -37.05
CA GLU A 53 1.74 14.34 -37.15
C GLU A 53 0.49 14.14 -36.26
N ILE A 54 0.41 14.93 -35.20
CA ILE A 54 -0.70 14.97 -34.25
C ILE A 54 -1.82 15.84 -34.83
N ILE A 55 -2.93 15.23 -35.26
CA ILE A 55 -4.09 15.97 -35.80
C ILE A 55 -5.07 16.40 -34.67
N SER A 56 -4.96 15.88 -33.45
CA SER A 56 -5.66 16.40 -32.25
C SER A 56 -5.26 15.67 -30.95
N PRO A 57 -5.33 16.33 -29.78
CA PRO A 57 -5.01 15.72 -28.50
C PRO A 57 -6.10 14.72 -28.12
N GLY A 58 -5.81 13.43 -28.26
CA GLY A 58 -6.70 12.35 -27.79
C GLY A 58 -6.76 11.13 -28.70
N LYS A 59 -6.30 11.19 -29.95
CA LYS A 59 -6.25 10.02 -30.86
C LYS A 59 -5.09 10.10 -31.86
N PRO A 60 -3.95 9.43 -31.61
CA PRO A 60 -2.93 9.27 -32.64
C PRO A 60 -3.31 8.09 -33.55
N ILE A 61 -3.53 8.35 -34.84
CA ILE A 61 -3.75 7.31 -35.87
C ILE A 61 -2.53 7.31 -36.77
N THR A 62 -1.82 6.18 -36.84
CA THR A 62 -0.67 5.99 -37.74
C THR A 62 -1.10 5.88 -39.20
N LYS A 63 -0.26 6.34 -40.14
CA LYS A 63 -0.52 6.31 -41.60
C LYS A 63 -0.89 4.91 -42.14
N ARG A 64 -0.32 3.85 -41.55
CA ARG A 64 -0.65 2.44 -41.86
C ARG A 64 -2.08 2.02 -41.45
N LEU A 65 -2.67 2.66 -40.42
CA LEU A 65 -4.06 2.38 -40.01
C LEU A 65 -5.09 3.08 -40.91
N MET A 66 -4.73 4.20 -41.54
CA MET A 66 -5.59 4.90 -42.51
C MET A 66 -5.84 4.06 -43.78
N GLU A 67 -4.81 3.37 -44.27
CA GLU A 67 -4.90 2.45 -45.42
C GLU A 67 -5.68 1.16 -45.11
N TYR A 68 -5.65 0.71 -43.85
CA TYR A 68 -6.42 -0.48 -43.42
C TYR A 68 -7.91 -0.18 -43.20
N VAL A 69 -8.25 0.97 -42.59
CA VAL A 69 -9.65 1.37 -42.34
C VAL A 69 -10.40 1.66 -43.65
N THR A 70 -9.71 2.19 -44.65
CA THR A 70 -10.29 2.44 -45.98
C THR A 70 -10.62 1.15 -46.73
N MET A 71 -9.84 0.07 -46.57
CA MET A 71 -10.16 -1.24 -47.13
C MET A 71 -11.34 -1.91 -46.41
N VAL A 72 -11.39 -1.86 -45.08
CA VAL A 72 -12.44 -2.51 -44.27
C VAL A 72 -13.79 -1.79 -44.35
N GLN A 73 -13.82 -0.49 -44.60
CA GLN A 73 -15.07 0.26 -44.81
C GLN A 73 -15.66 0.07 -46.21
N LEU A 74 -14.88 -0.36 -47.21
CA LEU A 74 -15.43 -0.71 -48.53
C LEU A 74 -16.19 -2.05 -48.53
N GLU A 75 -15.84 -3.00 -47.65
CA GLU A 75 -16.50 -4.31 -47.60
C GLU A 75 -17.88 -4.30 -46.91
N ARG A 76 -18.27 -3.22 -46.23
CA ARG A 76 -19.53 -3.15 -45.47
C ARG A 76 -20.57 -2.19 -46.07
N GLN A 77 -20.68 -2.17 -47.39
CA GLN A 77 -21.78 -1.50 -48.08
C GLN A 77 -22.94 -2.47 -48.36
N PRO A 78 -24.14 -2.28 -47.79
CA PRO A 78 -25.36 -2.79 -48.39
C PRO A 78 -25.85 -1.80 -49.45
N LEU A 79 -25.75 -2.21 -50.70
CA LEU A 79 -26.46 -1.66 -51.85
C LEU A 79 -27.95 -2.04 -51.79
N ALA A 80 -28.79 -1.09 -52.24
CA ALA A 80 -30.08 -1.28 -52.93
C ALA A 80 -31.32 -1.71 -52.10
N ARG A 81 -32.59 -1.33 -52.39
CA ARG A 81 -33.28 -0.35 -53.27
C ARG A 81 -34.80 -0.65 -53.17
N ARG A 82 -35.67 0.33 -53.55
CA ARG A 82 -37.10 0.21 -54.01
C ARG A 82 -38.19 0.03 -52.93
N LYS A 83 -39.44 0.53 -53.04
CA LYS A 83 -40.22 1.37 -54.00
C LYS A 83 -41.52 1.79 -53.27
N ARG A 84 -41.90 3.07 -53.28
CA ARG A 84 -43.05 3.71 -53.99
C ARG A 84 -44.51 3.32 -53.63
N ARG A 85 -45.28 4.39 -53.34
CA ARG A 85 -46.67 4.77 -53.71
C ARG A 85 -47.88 4.01 -53.13
N LYS A 86 -48.83 4.81 -52.60
CA LYS A 86 -50.25 4.67 -52.95
C LYS A 86 -50.84 6.05 -53.28
N GLU A 87 -51.30 6.17 -54.52
CA GLU A 87 -52.04 7.29 -55.10
C GLU A 87 -53.53 7.22 -54.75
N ALA A 88 -54.20 8.36 -54.86
CA ALA A 88 -55.64 8.56 -54.84
C ALA A 88 -56.36 7.96 -56.06
N ARG A 89 -57.68 7.70 -55.89
CA ARG A 89 -58.84 7.76 -56.83
C ARG A 89 -59.92 6.81 -56.29
N GLN A 90 -61.11 7.26 -55.87
CA GLN A 90 -62.28 7.75 -56.64
C GLN A 90 -62.79 6.79 -57.73
N ARG A 91 -64.13 6.74 -57.80
CA ARG A 91 -65.07 6.22 -58.82
C ARG A 91 -65.67 4.85 -58.49
N GLU A 92 -66.97 4.78 -58.15
CA GLU A 92 -68.21 5.01 -58.95
C GLU A 92 -68.77 3.67 -59.44
N GLU A 93 -70.05 3.70 -59.79
CA GLU A 93 -70.93 2.66 -60.36
C GLU A 93 -71.93 2.09 -59.36
N GLN A 94 -73.24 2.04 -59.61
CA GLN A 94 -74.07 2.52 -60.74
C GLN A 94 -75.52 2.39 -60.23
N GLU A 95 -76.33 3.43 -60.37
CA GLU A 95 -77.49 3.52 -61.27
C GLU A 95 -78.26 2.21 -61.52
N GLU A 96 -79.57 2.30 -61.26
CA GLU A 96 -80.68 1.98 -62.16
C GLU A 96 -81.80 1.29 -61.37
N ARG A 97 -82.94 1.98 -61.23
CA ARG A 97 -84.10 1.71 -62.10
C ARG A 97 -85.25 2.63 -61.72
N GLU A 98 -85.63 3.42 -62.71
CA GLU A 98 -86.96 3.97 -62.88
C GLU A 98 -87.99 2.83 -62.89
N GLN A 99 -89.12 3.06 -62.24
CA GLN A 99 -90.40 2.56 -62.71
C GLN A 99 -91.49 3.54 -62.27
N GLN A 100 -92.20 4.01 -63.28
CA GLN A 100 -93.26 5.00 -63.27
C GLN A 100 -94.61 4.27 -63.40
N GLU A 101 -95.61 4.78 -62.67
CA GLU A 101 -97.07 4.57 -62.84
C GLU A 101 -97.57 3.12 -62.61
N ASP A 102 -98.69 2.85 -61.94
CA ASP A 102 -99.96 3.56 -61.93
C ASP A 102 -100.83 3.04 -60.76
N ARG A 103 -101.72 3.89 -60.24
CA ARG A 103 -103.02 3.59 -59.59
C ARG A 103 -103.08 2.68 -58.34
N GLU A 104 -103.58 3.23 -57.23
CA GLU A 104 -105.00 3.13 -56.81
C GLU A 104 -105.16 3.59 -55.34
N GLU A 105 -105.94 4.66 -55.13
CA GLU A 105 -106.50 5.01 -53.83
C GLU A 105 -107.82 4.23 -53.62
N PRO A 106 -108.28 4.09 -52.37
CA PRO A 106 -108.28 2.84 -51.61
C PRO A 106 -109.56 2.03 -51.82
N SER A 107 -109.45 0.84 -52.39
CA SER A 107 -110.53 -0.15 -52.29
C SER A 107 -110.46 -0.82 -50.91
N ALA A 108 -111.59 -0.87 -50.21
CA ALA A 108 -111.74 -1.39 -48.86
C ALA A 108 -110.99 -2.72 -48.68
N LEU A 109 -109.92 -2.68 -47.90
CA LEU A 109 -109.08 -3.84 -47.61
C LEU A 109 -109.94 -4.94 -46.98
N SER A 110 -110.02 -6.09 -47.65
CA SER A 110 -110.58 -7.31 -47.08
C SER A 110 -109.80 -7.68 -45.81
N VAL A 111 -110.49 -8.08 -44.74
CA VAL A 111 -109.89 -8.43 -43.43
C VAL A 111 -108.72 -9.42 -43.57
N ASN A 112 -108.76 -10.31 -44.57
CA ASN A 112 -107.70 -11.28 -44.84
C ASN A 112 -106.43 -10.64 -45.47
N GLN A 113 -106.55 -9.52 -46.20
CA GLN A 113 -105.42 -8.75 -46.74
C GLN A 113 -104.75 -7.89 -45.67
N LEU A 114 -105.54 -7.32 -44.74
CA LEU A 114 -105.01 -6.63 -43.56
C LEU A 114 -104.25 -7.58 -42.64
N GLN A 115 -104.76 -8.80 -42.46
CA GLN A 115 -104.10 -9.82 -41.66
C GLN A 115 -102.80 -10.31 -42.31
N ALA A 116 -102.80 -10.52 -43.64
CA ALA A 116 -101.58 -10.83 -44.38
C ALA A 116 -100.56 -9.67 -44.38
N ALA A 117 -101.01 -8.41 -44.41
CA ALA A 117 -100.15 -7.24 -44.30
C ALA A 117 -99.55 -7.09 -42.90
N LEU A 118 -100.33 -7.34 -41.84
CA LEU A 118 -99.86 -7.35 -40.46
C LEU A 118 -98.88 -8.49 -40.18
N GLU A 119 -99.14 -9.70 -40.70
CA GLU A 119 -98.19 -10.82 -40.64
C GLU A 119 -96.92 -10.53 -41.45
N GLY A 120 -97.04 -9.85 -42.59
CA GLY A 120 -95.91 -9.37 -43.40
C GLY A 120 -95.05 -8.32 -42.68
N ILE A 121 -95.68 -7.33 -42.04
CA ILE A 121 -95.01 -6.28 -41.25
C ILE A 121 -94.38 -6.88 -39.99
N SER A 122 -95.08 -7.78 -39.28
CA SER A 122 -94.54 -8.52 -38.13
C SER A 122 -93.34 -9.38 -38.53
N GLY A 123 -93.41 -10.04 -39.68
CA GLY A 123 -92.30 -10.80 -40.27
C GLY A 123 -91.12 -9.90 -40.66
N GLN A 124 -91.37 -8.70 -41.19
CA GLN A 124 -90.34 -7.71 -41.48
C GLN A 124 -89.71 -7.12 -40.21
N TYR A 125 -90.51 -6.78 -39.21
CA TYR A 125 -90.04 -6.26 -37.92
C TYR A 125 -89.19 -7.30 -37.20
N SER A 126 -89.62 -8.57 -37.22
CA SER A 126 -88.84 -9.69 -36.69
C SER A 126 -87.51 -9.91 -37.44
N LYS A 127 -87.47 -9.65 -38.75
CA LYS A 127 -86.24 -9.69 -39.54
C LYS A 127 -85.31 -8.51 -39.24
N ILE A 128 -85.86 -7.30 -39.09
CA ILE A 128 -85.10 -6.10 -38.72
C ILE A 128 -84.54 -6.23 -37.30
N GLN A 129 -85.33 -6.71 -36.35
CA GLN A 129 -84.90 -6.97 -34.98
C GLN A 129 -83.75 -7.99 -34.94
N ARG A 130 -83.89 -9.12 -35.64
CA ARG A 130 -82.80 -10.12 -35.75
C ARG A 130 -81.55 -9.54 -36.41
N SER A 131 -81.70 -8.75 -37.48
CA SER A 131 -80.57 -8.08 -38.13
C SER A 131 -79.86 -7.09 -37.19
N GLN A 132 -80.60 -6.37 -36.36
CA GLN A 132 -80.04 -5.42 -35.41
C GLN A 132 -79.35 -6.13 -34.23
N ASP A 133 -79.94 -7.22 -33.74
CA ASP A 133 -79.35 -8.07 -32.71
C ASP A 133 -78.08 -8.76 -33.22
N GLU A 134 -78.08 -9.25 -34.46
CA GLU A 134 -76.90 -9.81 -35.13
C GLU A 134 -75.79 -8.76 -35.27
N GLN A 135 -76.13 -7.52 -35.63
CA GLN A 135 -75.15 -6.42 -35.73
C GLN A 135 -74.59 -6.01 -34.36
N ALA A 136 -75.42 -5.97 -33.32
CA ALA A 136 -74.98 -5.72 -31.95
C ALA A 136 -74.10 -6.86 -31.41
N GLN A 137 -74.41 -8.10 -31.78
CA GLN A 137 -73.60 -9.27 -31.44
C GLN A 137 -72.23 -9.21 -32.13
N GLN A 138 -72.19 -8.90 -33.43
CA GLN A 138 -70.95 -8.68 -34.17
C GLN A 138 -70.08 -7.59 -33.54
N GLN A 139 -70.68 -6.47 -33.10
CA GLN A 139 -69.94 -5.41 -32.40
C GLN A 139 -69.36 -5.89 -31.06
N ARG A 140 -70.14 -6.65 -30.27
CA ARG A 140 -69.66 -7.21 -28.99
C ARG A 140 -68.50 -8.18 -29.18
N ASP A 141 -68.59 -9.06 -30.16
CA ASP A 141 -67.54 -10.04 -30.48
C ASP A 141 -66.26 -9.33 -30.93
N LEU A 142 -66.39 -8.28 -31.75
CA LEU A 142 -65.27 -7.47 -32.22
C LEU A 142 -64.61 -6.68 -31.07
N TRP A 143 -65.41 -6.21 -30.11
CA TRP A 143 -64.91 -5.54 -28.90
C TRP A 143 -64.16 -6.51 -27.98
N GLN A 144 -64.68 -7.72 -27.76
CA GLN A 144 -63.99 -8.76 -26.99
C GLN A 144 -62.66 -9.18 -27.62
N LEU A 145 -62.63 -9.29 -28.95
CA LEU A 145 -61.40 -9.58 -29.69
C LEU A 145 -60.34 -8.48 -29.49
N MET A 146 -60.77 -7.21 -29.60
CA MET A 146 -59.92 -6.05 -29.36
C MET A 146 -59.42 -5.99 -27.92
N ASP A 147 -60.25 -6.35 -26.93
CA ASP A 147 -59.88 -6.37 -25.52
C ASP A 147 -58.86 -7.49 -25.20
N GLN A 148 -59.06 -8.69 -25.76
CA GLN A 148 -58.06 -9.76 -25.68
C GLN A 148 -56.72 -9.37 -26.32
N GLN A 149 -56.77 -8.72 -27.49
CA GLN A 149 -55.55 -8.22 -28.14
C GLN A 149 -54.84 -7.17 -27.28
N ARG A 150 -55.60 -6.27 -26.64
CA ARG A 150 -55.05 -5.26 -25.73
C ARG A 150 -54.45 -5.90 -24.48
N GLY A 151 -55.11 -6.89 -23.90
CA GLY A 151 -54.63 -7.63 -22.73
C GLY A 151 -53.35 -8.39 -23.01
N THR A 152 -53.25 -9.08 -24.15
CA THR A 152 -52.02 -9.77 -24.56
C THR A 152 -50.87 -8.80 -24.83
N GLN A 153 -51.14 -7.65 -25.46
CA GLN A 153 -50.15 -6.59 -25.65
C GLN A 153 -49.68 -6.01 -24.30
N ALA A 154 -50.59 -5.78 -23.35
CA ALA A 154 -50.26 -5.27 -22.03
C ALA A 154 -49.39 -6.25 -21.24
N GLN A 155 -49.70 -7.55 -21.28
CA GLN A 155 -48.87 -8.59 -20.66
C GLN A 155 -47.46 -8.62 -21.25
N TRP A 156 -47.33 -8.51 -22.57
CA TRP A 156 -46.03 -8.49 -23.23
C TRP A 156 -45.19 -7.27 -22.82
N MET A 157 -45.82 -6.08 -22.77
CA MET A 157 -45.17 -4.85 -22.31
C MET A 157 -44.75 -4.92 -20.84
N ASP A 158 -45.57 -5.53 -19.97
CA ASP A 158 -45.26 -5.74 -18.56
C ASP A 158 -44.08 -6.70 -18.38
N GLN A 159 -44.07 -7.80 -19.15
CA GLN A 159 -42.98 -8.78 -19.12
C GLN A 159 -41.66 -8.18 -19.60
N GLN A 160 -41.69 -7.38 -20.67
CA GLN A 160 -40.53 -6.63 -21.15
C GLN A 160 -40.04 -5.63 -20.11
N ARG A 161 -40.96 -4.89 -19.46
CA ARG A 161 -40.60 -3.92 -18.42
C ARG A 161 -39.96 -4.60 -17.21
N LYS A 162 -40.50 -5.74 -16.77
CA LYS A 162 -39.94 -6.56 -15.69
C LYS A 162 -38.54 -7.06 -16.04
N TYR A 163 -38.34 -7.57 -17.26
CA TYR A 163 -37.03 -8.00 -17.72
C TYR A 163 -36.01 -6.86 -17.73
N GLN A 164 -36.38 -5.69 -18.26
CA GLN A 164 -35.52 -4.50 -18.24
C GLN A 164 -35.18 -4.04 -16.83
N THR A 165 -36.17 -4.02 -15.93
CA THR A 165 -35.98 -3.62 -14.53
C THR A 165 -35.03 -4.58 -13.82
N HIS A 166 -35.26 -5.89 -13.96
CA HIS A 166 -34.42 -6.91 -13.35
C HIS A 166 -32.97 -6.84 -13.85
N MET A 167 -32.77 -6.65 -15.15
CA MET A 167 -31.43 -6.48 -15.72
C MET A 167 -30.71 -5.23 -15.17
N MET A 168 -31.45 -4.13 -14.96
CA MET A 168 -30.90 -2.90 -14.39
C MET A 168 -30.53 -3.09 -12.91
N GLU A 169 -31.40 -3.71 -12.12
CA GLU A 169 -31.14 -4.03 -10.71
C GLU A 169 -29.94 -4.97 -10.57
N LEU A 170 -29.86 -6.02 -11.38
CA LEU A 170 -28.73 -6.96 -11.36
C LEU A 170 -27.43 -6.23 -11.67
N GLN A 171 -27.41 -5.38 -12.70
CA GLN A 171 -26.23 -4.59 -13.03
C GLN A 171 -25.84 -3.68 -11.84
N GLN A 172 -26.80 -2.96 -11.26
CA GLN A 172 -26.55 -2.07 -10.12
C GLN A 172 -26.01 -2.81 -8.91
N GLU A 173 -26.56 -3.98 -8.57
CA GLU A 173 -26.07 -4.82 -7.48
C GLU A 173 -24.62 -5.27 -7.72
N GLN A 174 -24.28 -5.69 -8.94
CA GLN A 174 -22.91 -6.10 -9.28
C GLN A 174 -21.93 -4.92 -9.14
N TYR A 175 -22.31 -3.74 -9.63
CA TYR A 175 -21.48 -2.54 -9.45
C TYR A 175 -21.32 -2.18 -7.97
N THR A 176 -22.37 -2.29 -7.17
CA THR A 176 -22.34 -1.98 -5.74
C THR A 176 -21.42 -2.95 -5.00
N LYS A 177 -21.57 -4.27 -5.24
CA LYS A 177 -20.71 -5.32 -4.65
C LYS A 177 -19.25 -5.13 -5.04
N MET A 178 -18.97 -4.81 -6.30
CA MET A 178 -17.62 -4.54 -6.77
C MET A 178 -17.03 -3.31 -6.07
N TYR A 179 -17.80 -2.23 -5.96
CA TYR A 179 -17.34 -0.99 -5.33
C TYR A 179 -17.04 -1.20 -3.84
N GLU A 180 -17.90 -1.92 -3.13
CA GLU A 180 -17.68 -2.30 -1.73
C GLU A 180 -16.45 -3.19 -1.56
N ALA A 181 -16.23 -4.18 -2.44
CA ALA A 181 -15.04 -5.03 -2.38
C ALA A 181 -13.75 -4.24 -2.59
N ILE A 182 -13.74 -3.30 -3.56
CA ILE A 182 -12.59 -2.42 -3.82
C ILE A 182 -12.35 -1.50 -2.62
N ASN A 183 -13.40 -0.88 -2.09
CA ASN A 183 -13.24 0.05 -0.97
C ASN A 183 -12.77 -0.67 0.29
N ASN A 184 -13.36 -1.83 0.61
CA ASN A 184 -12.96 -2.63 1.77
C ASN A 184 -11.50 -3.09 1.65
N SER A 185 -11.09 -3.62 0.49
CA SER A 185 -9.70 -4.05 0.28
C SER A 185 -8.71 -2.88 0.32
N THR A 186 -9.09 -1.70 -0.18
CA THR A 186 -8.27 -0.48 -0.09
C THR A 186 -8.08 -0.08 1.38
N THR A 187 -9.16 -0.06 2.17
CA THR A 187 -9.05 0.28 3.61
C THR A 187 -8.23 -0.74 4.40
N GLU A 188 -8.34 -2.04 4.07
CA GLU A 188 -7.52 -3.08 4.70
C GLU A 188 -6.05 -2.94 4.33
N TYR A 189 -5.76 -2.66 3.06
CA TYR A 189 -4.42 -2.39 2.59
C TYR A 189 -3.82 -1.17 3.30
N GLU A 190 -4.55 -0.07 3.43
CA GLU A 190 -4.12 1.12 4.16
C GLU A 190 -3.85 0.82 5.64
N ARG A 191 -4.73 0.08 6.32
CA ARG A 191 -4.51 -0.33 7.72
C ARG A 191 -3.26 -1.19 7.86
N SER A 192 -3.07 -2.16 6.96
CA SER A 192 -1.90 -3.03 6.94
C SER A 192 -0.61 -2.23 6.72
N MET A 193 -0.61 -1.35 5.72
CA MET A 193 0.52 -0.49 5.40
C MET A 193 0.87 0.44 6.59
N ASN A 194 -0.13 1.05 7.22
CA ASN A 194 0.08 1.87 8.41
C ASN A 194 0.70 1.08 9.56
N LYS A 195 0.28 -0.17 9.76
CA LYS A 195 0.88 -1.06 10.76
C LYS A 195 2.36 -1.34 10.46
N VAL A 196 2.70 -1.65 9.20
CA VAL A 196 4.10 -1.86 8.76
C VAL A 196 4.94 -0.60 8.99
N ILE A 197 4.41 0.58 8.68
CA ILE A 197 5.11 1.85 8.91
C ILE A 197 5.39 2.06 10.41
N GLN A 198 4.40 1.80 11.27
CA GLN A 198 4.56 1.90 12.72
C GLN A 198 5.60 0.90 13.25
N GLU A 199 5.53 -0.36 12.83
CA GLU A 199 6.50 -1.39 13.20
C GLU A 199 7.91 -1.03 12.75
N GLN A 200 8.07 -0.52 11.52
CA GLN A 200 9.36 -0.04 11.02
C GLN A 200 9.89 1.14 11.84
N PHE A 201 9.02 2.05 12.27
CA PHE A 201 9.41 3.16 13.14
C PHE A 201 9.89 2.67 14.51
N GLN A 202 9.18 1.72 15.13
CA GLN A 202 9.59 1.13 16.40
C GLN A 202 10.93 0.40 16.27
N LEU A 203 11.10 -0.39 15.22
CA LEU A 203 12.35 -1.13 14.97
C LEU A 203 13.54 -0.18 14.79
N ARG A 204 13.36 0.96 14.12
CA ARG A 204 14.41 2.00 14.04
C ARG A 204 14.74 2.59 15.42
N LYS A 205 13.73 2.81 16.27
CA LYS A 205 13.93 3.33 17.62
C LYS A 205 14.71 2.34 18.49
N GLU A 206 14.35 1.06 18.43
CA GLU A 206 15.05 -0.01 19.15
C GLU A 206 16.50 -0.16 18.66
N GLN A 207 16.72 -0.14 17.34
CA GLN A 207 18.07 -0.17 16.77
C GLN A 207 18.92 1.04 17.22
N ALA A 208 18.34 2.23 17.30
CA ALA A 208 19.03 3.41 17.81
C ALA A 208 19.42 3.25 19.28
N GLN A 209 18.50 2.74 20.11
CA GLN A 209 18.78 2.45 21.53
C GLN A 209 19.88 1.40 21.71
N GLN A 210 19.89 0.34 20.89
CA GLN A 210 20.96 -0.66 20.92
C GLN A 210 22.32 -0.07 20.54
N ARG A 211 22.37 0.78 19.51
CA ARG A 211 23.61 1.49 19.13
C ARG A 211 24.12 2.40 20.25
N GLU A 212 23.21 3.13 20.90
CA GLU A 212 23.57 4.00 22.02
C GLU A 212 24.10 3.20 23.21
N LEU A 213 23.49 2.04 23.51
CA LEU A 213 23.98 1.15 24.56
C LEU A 213 25.39 0.64 24.26
N LEU A 214 25.64 0.22 23.01
CA LEU A 214 26.95 -0.24 22.57
C LEU A 214 28.00 0.87 22.70
N GLN A 215 27.69 2.06 22.20
CA GLN A 215 28.57 3.22 22.33
C GLN A 215 28.90 3.55 23.78
N ARG A 216 27.90 3.51 24.69
CA ARG A 216 28.14 3.70 26.13
C ARG A 216 28.97 2.59 26.77
N MET A 217 28.98 1.38 26.22
CA MET A 217 29.89 0.33 26.69
C MET A 217 31.31 0.62 26.23
N ASP A 218 31.49 0.94 24.95
CA ASP A 218 32.79 1.27 24.37
C ASP A 218 33.42 2.47 25.10
N ASP A 219 32.66 3.55 25.33
CA ASP A 219 33.11 4.73 26.07
C ASP A 219 33.55 4.39 27.50
N ARG A 220 32.84 3.49 28.17
CA ARG A 220 33.19 3.02 29.53
C ARG A 220 34.45 2.18 29.49
N GLN A 221 34.58 1.29 28.51
CA GLN A 221 35.76 0.46 28.35
C GLN A 221 37.00 1.32 28.08
N ASP A 222 36.90 2.27 27.15
CA ASP A 222 37.97 3.23 26.85
C ASP A 222 38.36 4.06 28.07
N LYS A 223 37.38 4.52 28.84
CA LYS A 223 37.64 5.25 30.09
C LYS A 223 38.40 4.38 31.09
N LEU A 224 37.97 3.13 31.30
CA LEU A 224 38.65 2.20 32.21
C LEU A 224 40.08 1.91 31.74
N TYR A 225 40.31 1.73 30.43
CA TYR A 225 41.65 1.52 29.89
C TYR A 225 42.56 2.74 30.09
N ARG A 226 42.04 3.95 29.86
CA ARG A 226 42.79 5.20 30.12
C ARG A 226 43.16 5.32 31.58
N GLU A 227 42.19 5.19 32.50
CA GLU A 227 42.42 5.29 33.95
C GLU A 227 43.41 4.22 34.45
N PHE A 228 43.28 2.99 33.96
CA PHE A 228 44.21 1.91 34.29
C PHE A 228 45.63 2.23 33.83
N ASN A 229 45.79 2.71 32.59
CA ASN A 229 47.09 3.05 32.04
C ASN A 229 47.72 4.23 32.76
N GLU A 230 46.96 5.28 33.05
CA GLU A 230 47.41 6.42 33.85
C GLU A 230 47.88 5.98 35.23
N ASN A 231 47.08 5.20 35.96
CA ASN A 231 47.45 4.69 37.28
C ASN A 231 48.72 3.81 37.24
N ARG A 232 48.85 2.98 36.20
CA ARG A 232 50.06 2.20 35.96
C ARG A 232 51.28 3.10 35.77
N MET A 233 51.20 4.09 34.89
CA MET A 233 52.28 5.05 34.65
C MET A 233 52.67 5.80 35.92
N PHE A 234 51.71 6.23 36.73
CA PHE A 234 51.98 6.89 38.02
C PHE A 234 52.68 5.98 39.04
N LYS A 235 52.34 4.69 39.07
CA LYS A 235 53.01 3.72 39.94
C LYS A 235 54.43 3.43 39.47
N GLU A 236 54.63 3.28 38.16
CA GLU A 236 55.95 3.06 37.57
C GLU A 236 56.87 4.27 37.81
N ALA A 237 56.38 5.50 37.63
CA ALA A 237 57.14 6.71 37.95
C ALA A 237 57.56 6.76 39.42
N ARG A 238 56.61 6.59 40.37
CA ARG A 238 56.94 6.57 41.80
C ARG A 238 57.93 5.47 42.18
N HIS A 239 57.84 4.31 41.52
CA HIS A 239 58.78 3.22 41.77
C HIS A 239 60.19 3.59 41.29
N ARG A 240 60.31 4.21 40.11
CA ARG A 240 61.60 4.70 39.59
C ARG A 240 62.21 5.76 40.50
N ASP A 241 61.43 6.75 40.91
CA ASP A 241 61.91 7.80 41.82
C ASP A 241 62.43 7.20 43.14
N ARG A 242 61.73 6.19 43.67
CA ARG A 242 62.17 5.47 44.88
C ARG A 242 63.46 4.69 44.65
N ILE A 243 63.58 3.95 43.55
CA ILE A 243 64.81 3.24 43.20
C ILE A 243 65.98 4.21 43.06
N GLU A 244 65.77 5.34 42.37
CA GLU A 244 66.81 6.36 42.18
C GLU A 244 67.26 6.97 43.51
N TYR A 245 66.30 7.31 44.39
CA TYR A 245 66.61 7.77 45.74
C TYR A 245 67.41 6.74 46.55
N ASP A 246 66.97 5.47 46.54
CA ASP A 246 67.63 4.38 47.28
C ASP A 246 69.04 4.14 46.73
N MET A 247 69.23 4.16 45.40
CA MET A 247 70.54 4.05 44.75
C MET A 247 71.46 5.20 45.16
N CYS A 248 71.03 6.46 45.01
CA CYS A 248 71.85 7.62 45.40
C CYS A 248 72.19 7.60 46.90
N THR A 249 71.27 7.13 47.74
CA THR A 249 71.49 7.00 49.18
C THR A 249 72.50 5.89 49.47
N GLN A 250 72.36 4.73 48.82
CA GLN A 250 73.29 3.61 48.98
C GLN A 250 74.69 3.98 48.51
N GLU A 251 74.84 4.70 47.39
CA GLU A 251 76.14 5.19 46.91
C GLU A 251 76.80 6.12 47.95
N LYS A 252 76.05 7.08 48.50
CA LYS A 252 76.56 7.99 49.54
C LYS A 252 76.99 7.23 50.81
N LEU A 253 76.16 6.29 51.27
CA LEU A 253 76.48 5.48 52.44
C LEU A 253 77.69 4.58 52.20
N SER A 254 77.80 3.97 51.02
CA SER A 254 78.95 3.16 50.62
C SER A 254 80.24 3.98 50.64
N TYR A 255 80.19 5.21 50.12
CA TYR A 255 81.32 6.13 50.15
C TYR A 255 81.73 6.49 51.60
N ILE A 256 80.77 6.89 52.44
CA ILE A 256 81.05 7.31 53.83
C ILE A 256 81.55 6.14 54.68
N CYS A 257 80.92 4.97 54.58
CA CYS A 257 81.23 3.82 55.44
C CYS A 257 82.45 3.02 54.95
N GLY A 258 82.70 2.99 53.64
CA GLY A 258 83.76 2.19 53.03
C GLY A 258 84.96 3.01 52.58
N THR A 259 84.74 3.99 51.69
CA THR A 259 85.84 4.70 51.01
C THR A 259 86.48 5.78 51.88
N LEU A 260 85.68 6.54 52.63
CA LEU A 260 86.15 7.69 53.40
C LEU A 260 87.16 7.31 54.51
N PRO A 261 86.96 6.23 55.30
CA PRO A 261 87.94 5.78 56.29
C PRO A 261 89.26 5.30 55.66
N VAL A 262 89.20 4.75 54.44
CA VAL A 262 90.40 4.36 53.68
C VAL A 262 91.20 5.59 53.25
N LEU A 263 90.52 6.67 52.84
CA LEU A 263 91.17 7.91 52.44
C LEU A 263 91.68 8.74 53.63
N ASN A 264 91.02 8.63 54.80
CA ASN A 264 91.41 9.32 56.01
C ASN A 264 91.32 8.39 57.23
N SER A 265 92.47 7.85 57.63
CA SER A 265 92.60 6.90 58.73
C SER A 265 92.23 7.43 60.11
N LYS A 266 91.98 8.75 60.26
CA LYS A 266 91.44 9.33 61.50
C LYS A 266 89.93 9.11 61.65
N ILE A 267 89.24 8.79 60.55
CA ILE A 267 87.81 8.50 60.55
C ILE A 267 87.66 7.00 60.83
N GLN A 268 86.91 6.67 61.88
CA GLN A 268 86.64 5.28 62.25
C GLN A 268 85.84 4.58 61.16
N THR A 269 86.13 3.30 60.94
CA THR A 269 85.29 2.48 60.05
C THR A 269 83.92 2.25 60.69
N PHE A 270 82.91 1.95 59.86
CA PHE A 270 81.57 1.66 60.36
C PHE A 270 81.56 0.56 61.43
N ASN A 271 82.30 -0.53 61.22
CA ASN A 271 82.35 -1.65 62.15
C ASN A 271 82.97 -1.27 63.50
N GLU A 272 84.01 -0.44 63.49
CA GLU A 272 84.64 0.05 64.72
C GLU A 272 83.70 0.97 65.50
N ALA A 273 83.08 1.93 64.83
CA ALA A 273 82.12 2.84 65.44
C ALA A 273 80.89 2.09 65.99
N HIS A 274 80.38 1.12 65.22
CA HIS A 274 79.26 0.27 65.63
C HIS A 274 79.58 -0.51 66.91
N LYS A 275 80.76 -1.13 66.98
CA LYS A 275 81.20 -1.88 68.16
C LYS A 275 81.28 -1.00 69.41
N VAL A 276 81.80 0.22 69.28
CA VAL A 276 81.85 1.18 70.39
C VAL A 276 80.44 1.55 70.87
N LEU A 277 79.50 1.81 69.96
CA LEU A 277 78.12 2.12 70.31
C LEU A 277 77.41 0.92 70.97
N GLU A 278 77.64 -0.28 70.47
CA GLU A 278 77.08 -1.51 71.04
C GLU A 278 77.59 -1.76 72.47
N GLU A 279 78.90 -1.60 72.68
CA GLU A 279 79.51 -1.72 74.02
C GLU A 279 78.98 -0.65 74.99
N GLN A 280 78.77 0.58 74.51
CA GLN A 280 78.14 1.65 75.30
C GLN A 280 76.70 1.30 75.68
N GLU A 281 75.91 0.78 74.74
CA GLU A 281 74.51 0.42 75.01
C GLU A 281 74.41 -0.77 75.96
N ILE A 282 75.23 -1.81 75.80
CA ILE A 282 75.34 -2.92 76.75
C ILE A 282 75.67 -2.41 78.14
N SER A 283 76.63 -1.47 78.24
CA SER A 283 77.03 -0.87 79.52
C SER A 283 75.89 -0.06 80.15
N ARG A 284 75.15 0.72 79.36
CA ARG A 284 73.95 1.46 79.84
C ARG A 284 72.86 0.50 80.33
N VAL A 285 72.59 -0.57 79.59
CA VAL A 285 71.59 -1.58 79.98
C VAL A 285 72.01 -2.25 81.29
N LYS A 286 73.26 -2.69 81.42
CA LYS A 286 73.78 -3.28 82.66
C LYS A 286 73.66 -2.32 83.84
N PHE A 287 74.08 -1.07 83.68
CA PHE A 287 73.95 -0.04 84.70
C PHE A 287 72.49 0.17 85.12
N ASN A 288 71.56 0.22 84.17
CA ASN A 288 70.14 0.36 84.46
C ASN A 288 69.56 -0.85 85.20
N ILE A 289 69.97 -2.07 84.84
CA ILE A 289 69.57 -3.30 85.54
C ILE A 289 70.08 -3.30 86.97
N GLU A 290 71.34 -2.96 87.18
CA GLU A 290 71.97 -2.91 88.51
C GLU A 290 71.29 -1.87 89.40
N ARG A 291 71.06 -0.67 88.85
CA ARG A 291 70.31 0.40 89.51
C ARG A 291 68.87 -0.02 89.85
N LEU A 292 68.22 -0.79 88.97
CA LEU A 292 66.88 -1.31 89.23
C LEU A 292 66.90 -2.34 90.36
N LYS A 293 67.85 -3.28 90.34
CA LYS A 293 68.05 -4.27 91.41
C LYS A 293 68.27 -3.58 92.76
N ASP A 294 69.14 -2.57 92.83
CA ASP A 294 69.39 -1.81 94.06
C ASP A 294 68.13 -1.08 94.57
N LYS A 295 67.34 -0.51 93.66
CA LYS A 295 66.05 0.09 94.01
C LYS A 295 65.04 -0.96 94.52
N MET A 296 65.00 -2.14 93.91
CA MET A 296 64.11 -3.22 94.34
C MET A 296 64.51 -3.80 95.69
N VAL A 297 65.82 -3.88 95.97
CA VAL A 297 66.34 -4.28 97.29
C VAL A 297 66.04 -3.22 98.35
N SER A 298 66.32 -1.94 98.08
CA SER A 298 66.08 -0.85 99.04
C SER A 298 64.59 -0.59 99.33
N SER A 299 63.70 -0.90 98.39
CA SER A 299 62.24 -0.84 98.59
C SER A 299 61.66 -2.09 99.27
N GLY A 300 62.48 -3.08 99.62
CA GLY A 300 62.06 -4.32 100.29
C GLY A 300 61.33 -5.31 99.37
N ILE A 301 61.26 -5.04 98.06
CA ILE A 301 60.63 -5.89 97.05
C ILE A 301 61.48 -7.14 96.76
N TRP A 302 62.81 -7.04 96.92
CA TRP A 302 63.75 -8.13 96.65
C TRP A 302 64.71 -8.35 97.82
N ARG A 303 64.87 -9.59 98.27
CA ARG A 303 65.80 -9.96 99.36
C ARG A 303 67.18 -10.28 98.78
N LYS A 304 68.25 -9.67 99.29
CA LYS A 304 69.63 -10.05 98.92
C LYS A 304 69.83 -11.52 99.29
N MET A 305 70.19 -12.36 98.31
CA MET A 305 70.76 -13.67 98.61
C MET A 305 72.22 -13.43 98.97
N GLU A 306 72.55 -13.58 100.25
CA GLU A 306 73.94 -13.66 100.70
C GLU A 306 74.46 -15.05 100.29
N GLU A 307 75.32 -15.09 99.28
CA GLU A 307 76.08 -16.29 98.92
C GLU A 307 77.14 -16.52 100.00
N GLY A 308 77.08 -17.67 100.65
CA GLY A 308 78.11 -18.18 101.58
C GLY A 308 79.20 -18.96 100.88
#